data_AF-A0A0F9WV53-F1
#
_entry.id   AF-A0A0F9WV53-F1
#
_cell.length_a   1.000
_cell.length_b   1.000
_cell.length_c   1.000
_cell.angle_alpha   90.00
_cell.angle_beta   90.00
_cell.angle_gamma   90.00
#
_symmetry.space_group_name_H-M   'P 1'
#
loop_
_entity.id
_entity.type
_entity.pdbx_description
1 polymer ?
#
loop_
_entity_poly.entity_id
_entity_poly.type
_entity_poly.pdbx_seq_one_letter_code
_entity_poly.pdbx_strand_id
1 'polypeptide(L)'
;YYIDVDDAGRLHVAAAVLPKVEDQRIFGFAGRFNWDTVLDIFRKHVPGRKFPDNFSGGEDGNEIIPRGKAEQLLRDLGRPGWTSLEESILANIEGLY
;
A
#
# COMPACT_ATOMS: atom_id res chain seq x y z
N TYR A 1 2.76 1.17 8.19
CA TYR A 1 2.47 0.45 6.93
C TYR A 1 1.42 1.19 6.12
N TYR A 2 1.45 1.10 4.80
CA TYR A 2 0.43 1.65 3.88
C TYR A 2 -0.44 0.53 3.27
N ILE A 3 -1.50 0.91 2.57
CA ILE A 3 -2.30 0.03 1.71
C ILE A 3 -2.84 0.85 0.53
N ASP A 4 -2.78 0.28 -0.68
CA ASP A 4 -3.44 0.87 -1.84
C ASP A 4 -4.95 0.64 -1.77
N VAL A 5 -5.76 1.62 -2.21
CA VAL A 5 -7.21 1.58 -2.07
C VAL A 5 -7.85 0.46 -2.91
N ASP A 6 -7.32 0.20 -4.11
CA ASP A 6 -7.86 -0.86 -4.94
C ASP A 6 -7.49 -2.23 -4.37
N ASP A 7 -6.29 -2.38 -3.80
CA ASP A 7 -5.90 -3.62 -3.12
C ASP A 7 -6.76 -3.87 -1.88
N ALA A 8 -7.07 -2.84 -1.10
CA ALA A 8 -8.05 -2.94 -0.03
C ALA A 8 -9.41 -3.41 -0.57
N GLY A 9 -9.90 -2.85 -1.68
CA GLY A 9 -11.13 -3.29 -2.34
C GLY A 9 -11.08 -4.76 -2.77
N ARG A 10 -9.97 -5.19 -3.38
CA ARG A 10 -9.75 -6.58 -3.81
C ARG A 10 -9.72 -7.55 -2.63
N LEU A 11 -9.19 -7.16 -1.48
CA LEU A 11 -9.22 -8.00 -0.28
C LEU A 11 -10.67 -8.21 0.24
N HIS A 12 -11.54 -7.21 0.10
CA HIS A 12 -12.96 -7.39 0.43
C HIS A 12 -13.65 -8.33 -0.57
N VAL A 13 -13.32 -8.23 -1.86
CA VAL A 13 -13.80 -9.20 -2.87
C VAL A 13 -13.29 -10.60 -2.53
N ALA A 14 -12.01 -10.75 -2.19
CA ALA A 14 -11.43 -12.04 -1.79
C ALA A 14 -12.19 -12.65 -0.61
N ALA A 15 -12.49 -11.85 0.42
CA ALA A 15 -13.27 -12.28 1.57
C ALA A 15 -14.69 -12.73 1.20
N ALA A 16 -15.30 -12.11 0.19
CA ALA A 16 -16.66 -12.43 -0.23
C ALA A 16 -16.74 -13.68 -1.13
N VAL A 17 -15.73 -13.93 -1.96
CA VAL A 17 -15.83 -14.93 -3.04
C VAL A 17 -14.95 -16.16 -2.85
N LEU A 18 -13.91 -16.10 -2.02
CA LEU A 18 -13.01 -17.23 -1.82
C LEU A 18 -13.48 -18.08 -0.62
N PRO A 19 -13.95 -19.32 -0.83
CA PRO A 19 -14.51 -20.15 0.25
C PRO A 19 -13.51 -20.44 1.38
N LYS A 20 -12.20 -20.35 1.10
CA LYS A 20 -11.13 -20.55 2.09
C LYS A 20 -10.96 -19.38 3.07
N VAL A 21 -11.67 -18.27 2.87
CA VAL A 21 -11.58 -17.06 3.70
C VAL A 21 -12.82 -16.96 4.59
N GLU A 22 -12.90 -17.88 5.55
CA GLU A 22 -13.97 -17.93 6.56
C GLU A 22 -13.36 -17.64 7.95
N ASP A 23 -14.08 -16.88 8.78
CA ASP A 23 -13.71 -16.52 10.17
C ASP A 23 -12.27 -16.03 10.35
N GLN A 24 -11.78 -15.25 9.38
CA GLN A 24 -10.41 -14.77 9.33
C GLN A 24 -10.31 -13.25 9.35
N ARG A 25 -9.25 -12.75 10.00
CA ARG A 25 -8.82 -11.36 9.91
C ARG A 25 -7.82 -11.21 8.78
N ILE A 26 -8.12 -10.38 7.79
CA ILE A 26 -7.23 -10.07 6.68
C ILE A 26 -6.42 -8.82 7.02
N PHE A 27 -5.10 -8.94 6.99
CA PHE A 27 -4.18 -7.85 7.34
C PHE A 27 -3.72 -7.15 6.06
N GLY A 28 -4.50 -6.16 5.61
CA GLY A 28 -4.17 -5.28 4.47
C GLY A 28 -3.05 -4.30 4.78
N PHE A 29 -1.83 -4.83 4.95
CA PHE A 29 -0.62 -4.06 5.13
C PHE A 29 0.21 -4.33 3.88
N ALA A 30 0.49 -3.34 3.00
CA ALA A 30 1.19 -3.54 1.73
C ALA A 30 2.72 -3.36 1.83
N GLY A 31 3.16 -2.44 2.68
CA GLY A 31 4.57 -2.25 2.98
C GLY A 31 4.74 -1.20 4.08
N ARG A 32 5.94 -1.09 4.63
CA ARG A 32 6.28 -0.02 5.58
C ARG A 32 6.44 1.30 4.82
N PHE A 33 6.16 2.40 5.49
CA PHE A 33 6.39 3.74 4.94
C PHE A 33 6.72 4.70 6.09
N ASN A 34 7.38 5.80 5.73
CA ASN A 34 7.52 6.98 6.57
C ASN A 34 7.24 8.22 5.69
N TRP A 35 7.14 9.41 6.30
CA TRP A 35 6.84 10.61 5.52
C TRP A 35 7.99 11.08 4.63
N ASP A 36 9.22 10.73 4.96
CA ASP A 36 10.39 11.12 4.16
C ASP A 36 10.37 10.41 2.79
N THR A 37 10.00 9.13 2.76
CA THR A 37 9.80 8.36 1.53
C THR A 37 8.66 8.94 0.68
N VAL A 38 7.57 9.40 1.31
CA VAL A 38 6.46 10.07 0.61
C VAL A 38 6.94 11.39 0.00
N LEU A 39 7.70 12.20 0.75
CA LEU A 39 8.27 13.45 0.26
C LEU A 39 9.26 13.22 -0.89
N ASP A 40 10.09 12.19 -0.82
CA ASP A 40 11.03 11.84 -1.89
C ASP A 40 10.31 11.44 -3.19
N ILE A 41 9.21 10.68 -3.08
CA ILE A 41 8.34 10.36 -4.22
C ILE A 41 7.75 11.64 -4.83
N PHE A 42 7.24 12.56 -4.01
CA PHE A 42 6.71 13.82 -4.52
C PHE A 42 7.77 14.70 -5.19
N ARG A 43 8.98 14.81 -4.61
CA ARG A 43 10.08 15.58 -5.21
C ARG A 43 10.54 14.96 -6.53
N LYS A 44 10.50 13.63 -6.66
CA LYS A 44 10.83 12.90 -7.89
C LYS A 44 9.84 13.20 -9.02
N HIS A 45 8.54 13.19 -8.74
CA HIS A 45 7.50 13.25 -9.77
C HIS A 45 6.88 14.64 -9.98
N VAL A 46 7.02 15.54 -9.01
CA VAL A 46 6.48 16.91 -9.07
C VAL A 46 7.59 17.93 -8.77
N PRO A 47 8.70 17.95 -9.55
CA PRO A 47 9.88 18.76 -9.24
C PRO A 47 9.63 20.27 -9.25
N GLY A 48 8.54 20.73 -9.88
CA GLY A 48 8.15 22.13 -9.91
C GLY A 48 7.50 22.66 -8.62
N ARG A 49 7.18 21.78 -7.66
CA ARG A 49 6.59 22.17 -6.37
C ARG A 49 7.61 22.11 -5.24
N LYS A 50 7.46 23.03 -4.28
CA LYS A 50 8.23 23.02 -3.04
C LYS A 50 7.49 22.17 -2.01
N PHE A 51 8.20 21.20 -1.44
CA PHE A 51 7.73 20.36 -0.35
C PHE A 51 8.53 20.68 0.93
N PRO A 52 8.00 20.41 2.13
CA PRO A 52 8.74 20.50 3.38
C PRO A 52 10.01 19.66 3.35
N ASP A 53 10.97 19.98 4.23
CA ASP A 53 12.12 19.12 4.50
C ASP A 53 11.69 17.80 5.14
N ASN A 54 12.56 16.79 5.09
CA ASN A 54 12.33 15.51 5.75
C ASN A 54 12.22 15.70 7.27
N PHE A 55 11.25 15.03 7.88
CA PHE A 55 10.87 15.25 9.28
C PHE A 55 10.50 13.98 10.03
N SER A 56 10.32 12.84 9.35
CA SER A 56 9.89 11.61 9.99
C SER A 56 11.08 10.76 10.41
N GLY A 57 12.02 10.51 9.51
CA GLY A 57 13.08 9.52 9.71
C GLY A 57 12.57 8.12 10.04
N GLY A 58 13.52 7.19 10.18
CA GLY A 58 13.28 5.84 10.73
C GLY A 58 12.33 4.96 9.92
N GLU A 59 12.01 3.78 10.47
CA GLU A 59 11.00 2.87 9.94
C GLU A 59 10.27 2.22 11.12
N ASP A 60 9.01 1.85 10.91
CA ASP A 60 8.27 0.99 11.84
C ASP A 60 9.00 -0.36 12.01
N GLY A 61 9.50 -0.63 13.23
CA GLY A 61 10.21 -1.87 13.54
C GLY A 61 9.31 -3.09 13.73
N ASN A 62 7.99 -2.93 13.73
CA ASN A 62 7.05 -4.03 13.91
C ASN A 62 6.92 -4.85 12.62
N GLU A 63 6.95 -6.17 12.77
CA GLU A 63 6.68 -7.10 11.67
C GLU A 63 5.27 -7.67 11.78
N ILE A 64 4.43 -7.37 10.77
CA ILE A 64 3.05 -7.87 10.72
C ILE A 64 3.02 -9.21 9.97
N ILE A 65 3.36 -10.29 10.67
CA ILE A 65 3.45 -11.66 10.12
C ILE A 65 2.25 -12.05 9.24
N PRO A 66 0.98 -11.77 9.61
CA PRO A 66 -0.18 -12.16 8.79
C PRO A 66 -0.29 -11.45 7.43
N ARG A 67 0.48 -10.39 7.15
CA ARG A 67 0.44 -9.64 5.87
C ARG A 67 0.64 -10.53 4.65
N GLY A 68 1.50 -11.54 4.76
CA GLY A 68 1.82 -12.43 3.63
C GLY A 68 0.61 -13.26 3.18
N LYS A 69 -0.29 -13.62 4.11
CA LYS A 69 -1.55 -14.29 3.77
C LYS A 69 -2.47 -13.38 2.97
N ALA A 70 -2.57 -12.11 3.35
CA ALA A 70 -3.38 -11.14 2.61
C ALA A 70 -2.84 -10.89 1.20
N GLU A 71 -1.51 -10.85 1.04
CA GLU A 71 -0.88 -10.73 -0.28
C GLU A 71 -1.20 -11.91 -1.18
N GLN A 72 -1.20 -13.12 -0.61
CA GLN A 72 -1.58 -14.33 -1.35
C GLN A 72 -3.02 -14.24 -1.86
N LEU A 73 -3.96 -13.64 -1.11
CA LEU A 73 -5.33 -13.44 -1.60
C LEU A 73 -5.37 -12.57 -2.86
N LEU A 74 -4.53 -11.53 -2.95
CA LEU A 74 -4.42 -10.75 -4.18
C LEU A 74 -3.90 -11.60 -5.35
N ARG A 75 -2.91 -12.47 -5.09
CA ARG A 75 -2.37 -13.41 -6.08
C ARG A 75 -3.41 -14.42 -6.55
N ASP A 76 -4.25 -14.90 -5.64
CA ASP A 76 -5.34 -15.81 -5.95
C ASP A 76 -6.42 -15.14 -6.83
N LEU A 77 -6.57 -13.82 -6.72
CA LEU A 77 -7.40 -13.00 -7.61
C LEU A 77 -6.69 -12.58 -8.91
N GLY A 78 -5.51 -13.16 -9.22
CA GLY A 78 -4.77 -12.92 -10.45
C GLY A 78 -3.88 -11.67 -10.45
N ARG A 79 -3.64 -11.04 -9.30
CA ARG A 79 -2.73 -9.88 -9.19
C ARG A 79 -1.28 -10.34 -8.93
N PRO A 80 -0.28 -9.53 -9.28
CA PRO A 80 1.12 -9.86 -9.02
C PRO A 80 1.53 -9.74 -7.54
N GLY A 81 0.68 -9.18 -6.67
CA GLY A 81 0.96 -8.88 -5.26
C GLY A 81 0.43 -7.50 -4.89
N TRP A 82 1.03 -6.88 -3.89
CA TRP A 82 0.74 -5.50 -3.49
C TRP A 82 1.12 -4.49 -4.57
N THR A 83 0.31 -3.45 -4.70
CA THR A 83 0.66 -2.19 -5.38
C THR A 83 1.70 -1.46 -4.54
N SER A 84 2.73 -0.89 -5.18
CA SER A 84 3.79 -0.19 -4.47
C SER A 84 3.32 1.15 -3.90
N LEU A 85 4.05 1.67 -2.91
CA LEU A 85 3.77 2.99 -2.32
C LEU A 85 3.84 4.10 -3.37
N GLU A 86 4.83 4.02 -4.27
CA GLU A 86 5.03 4.98 -5.35
C GLU A 86 3.85 4.96 -6.33
N GLU A 87 3.44 3.79 -6.81
CA GLU A 87 2.26 3.66 -7.68
C GLU A 87 0.99 4.16 -7.01
N SER A 88 0.76 3.82 -5.73
CA SER A 88 -0.43 4.24 -4.98
C SER A 88 -0.49 5.76 -4.79
N ILE A 89 0.65 6.40 -4.49
CA ILE A 89 0.73 7.86 -4.39
C ILE A 89 0.49 8.51 -5.74
N LEU A 90 1.10 8.01 -6.82
CA LEU A 90 0.94 8.58 -8.16
C LEU A 90 -0.51 8.50 -8.64
N ALA A 91 -1.17 7.36 -8.44
CA ALA A 91 -2.59 7.20 -8.74
C ALA A 91 -3.47 8.19 -7.94
N ASN A 92 -3.08 8.53 -6.70
CA ASN A 92 -3.82 9.49 -5.88
C ASN A 92 -3.71 10.94 -6.39
N ILE A 93 -2.58 11.31 -7.00
CA ILE A 93 -2.29 12.69 -7.43
C ILE A 93 -2.42 12.91 -8.94
N GLU A 94 -2.76 11.88 -9.72
CA GLU A 94 -2.84 11.93 -11.20
C GLU A 94 -3.72 13.10 -11.71
N GLY A 95 -4.76 13.49 -10.98
CA GLY A 95 -5.64 14.60 -11.34
C GLY A 95 -5.21 16.00 -10.88
N LEU A 96 -4.02 16.17 -10.31
CA LEU A 96 -3.56 17.43 -9.70
C LEU A 96 -2.53 18.20 -10.53
N TYR A 97 -2.20 17.72 -11.73
CA TYR A 97 -1.25 18.35 -12.66
C TYR A 97 -1.71 18.28 -14.11
#